data_AF-A0A929V3M0-F1
#
_entry.id   AF-A0A929V3M0-F1
#
_cell.length_a   1.000
_cell.length_b   1.000
_cell.length_c   1.000
_cell.angle_alpha   90.00
_cell.angle_beta   90.00
_cell.angle_gamma   90.00
#
_symmetry.space_group_name_H-M   'P 1'
#
loop_
_entity.id
_entity.type
_entity.pdbx_description
1 polymer ?
#
loop_
_entity_poly.entity_id
_entity_poly.type
_entity_poly.pdbx_seq_one_letter_code
_entity_poly.pdbx_strand_id
1 'polypeptide(L)'
;MNIINKLHILKDTAVFTSEKLSQKFWCDLFQALERTVINSEDEKKIASAQNFLAKHWRKIPAAGICLAEIVKVMNPMDVIDQFEEFNKIDQQLDINRIAGLIDGEVDYEGLHRLHSLNADMDKLIRRGQLEIQSLDQINDLMINGVSVQTMFELSRDYMFSCINNPDSLCEILHFFHSHGITEEQISKFMHEIISVKFIDESKLPIIANLLDDIVSDDGRNDWLGIGIDCLDYIKPWVVLNCDDYLGFDVDVTLSNLPEAVSVKDFIHCIDIQYIMYEFDRRGMNFHQFIRYNFLPANGDIEDLAKSALHSKLQYDNPVDWFTLAAISSFGSRLIDRKKLLEFGDISKYNSEEYYLAKSFIEQFSAKQEG
;
A
#
# COMPACT_ATOMS: atom_id res chain seq x y z
N MET A 1 75.06 -8.44 48.68
CA MET A 1 74.01 -8.13 47.67
C MET A 1 74.68 -7.36 46.53
N ASN A 2 74.77 -7.98 45.34
CA ASN A 2 75.54 -7.51 44.18
C ASN A 2 74.97 -6.18 43.61
N ILE A 3 75.82 -5.28 43.12
CA ILE A 3 75.43 -3.97 42.54
C ILE A 3 74.41 -4.15 41.40
N ILE A 4 74.57 -5.23 40.63
CA ILE A 4 73.65 -5.62 39.56
C ILE A 4 72.24 -5.87 40.09
N ASN A 5 72.08 -6.55 41.23
CA ASN A 5 70.75 -6.76 41.85
C ASN A 5 70.13 -5.46 42.36
N LYS A 6 70.93 -4.49 42.85
CA LYS A 6 70.40 -3.17 43.26
C LYS A 6 69.90 -2.36 42.08
N LEU A 7 70.60 -2.42 40.95
CA LEU A 7 70.19 -1.75 39.71
C LEU A 7 68.91 -2.38 39.13
N HIS A 8 68.78 -3.71 39.18
CA HIS A 8 67.53 -4.40 38.81
C HIS A 8 66.37 -3.95 39.71
N ILE A 9 66.53 -3.98 41.03
CA ILE A 9 65.47 -3.53 41.96
C ILE A 9 65.08 -2.07 41.72
N LEU A 10 66.04 -1.16 41.47
CA LEU A 10 65.74 0.24 41.16
C LEU A 10 65.00 0.40 39.83
N LYS A 11 65.41 -0.33 38.79
CA LYS A 11 64.72 -0.35 37.50
C LYS A 11 63.29 -0.87 37.65
N ASP A 12 63.12 -1.99 38.34
CA ASP A 12 61.81 -2.61 38.54
C ASP A 12 60.90 -1.72 39.40
N THR A 13 61.46 -1.04 40.42
CA THR A 13 60.73 -0.06 41.23
C THR A 13 60.33 1.15 40.39
N ALA A 14 61.23 1.69 39.56
CA ALA A 14 60.93 2.83 38.69
C ALA A 14 59.85 2.49 37.64
N VAL A 15 59.94 1.31 37.02
CA VAL A 15 58.93 0.78 36.09
C VAL A 15 57.58 0.65 36.80
N PHE A 16 57.54 -0.02 37.95
CA PHE A 16 56.32 -0.20 38.73
C PHE A 16 55.68 1.13 39.18
N THR A 17 56.51 2.13 39.53
CA THR A 17 56.03 3.46 39.92
C THR A 17 55.46 4.21 38.71
N SER A 18 56.10 4.09 37.54
CA SER A 18 55.62 4.69 36.29
C SER A 18 54.30 4.07 35.80
N GLU A 19 54.17 2.75 35.92
CA GLU A 19 52.94 2.01 35.59
C GLU A 19 51.78 2.42 36.51
N LYS A 20 52.02 2.53 37.83
CA LYS A 20 51.01 3.02 38.78
C LYS A 20 50.58 4.46 38.55
N LEU A 21 51.51 5.35 38.18
CA LEU A 21 51.19 6.74 37.86
C LEU A 21 50.37 6.84 36.57
N SER A 22 50.72 6.06 35.54
CA SER A 22 49.96 5.96 34.30
C SER A 22 48.55 5.42 34.54
N GLN A 23 48.43 4.34 35.32
CA GLN A 23 47.15 3.75 35.69
C GLN A 23 46.26 4.75 36.42
N LYS A 24 46.78 5.43 37.44
CA LYS A 24 46.03 6.42 38.20
C LYS A 24 45.56 7.58 37.32
N PHE A 25 46.42 8.07 36.42
CA PHE A 25 46.08 9.15 35.50
C PHE A 25 44.88 8.78 34.61
N TRP A 26 44.89 7.62 33.98
CA TRP A 26 43.79 7.20 33.10
C TRP A 26 42.50 6.91 33.88
N CYS A 27 42.58 6.37 35.10
CA CYS A 27 41.41 6.18 35.95
C CYS A 27 40.77 7.51 36.37
N ASP A 28 41.56 8.46 36.89
CA ASP A 28 41.07 9.76 37.34
C ASP A 28 40.47 10.54 36.15
N LEU A 29 41.10 10.46 34.97
CA LEU A 29 40.64 11.09 33.74
C LEU A 29 39.32 10.49 33.24
N PHE A 30 39.18 9.15 33.22
CA PHE A 30 37.93 8.51 32.82
C PHE A 30 36.77 8.89 33.74
N GLN A 31 36.97 8.88 35.07
CA GLN A 31 35.94 9.30 36.02
C GLN A 31 35.52 10.76 35.84
N ALA A 32 36.45 11.64 35.46
CA ALA A 32 36.12 13.03 35.15
C ALA A 32 35.28 13.15 33.87
N LEU A 33 35.62 12.37 32.83
CA LEU A 33 34.88 12.32 31.57
C LEU A 33 33.48 11.73 31.77
N GLU A 34 33.37 10.62 32.50
CA GLU A 34 32.09 9.99 32.87
C GLU A 34 31.17 10.97 33.62
N ARG A 35 31.69 11.65 34.65
CA ARG A 35 30.90 12.67 35.36
C ARG A 35 30.46 13.82 34.47
N THR A 36 31.27 14.18 33.48
CA THR A 36 30.92 15.22 32.50
C THR A 36 29.79 14.76 31.61
N VAL A 37 29.84 13.53 31.08
CA VAL A 37 28.78 12.98 30.23
C VAL A 37 27.48 12.79 31.00
N ILE A 38 27.53 12.33 32.25
CA ILE A 38 26.32 12.02 33.05
C ILE A 38 25.67 13.28 33.65
N ASN A 39 26.46 14.25 34.12
CA ASN A 39 25.93 15.36 34.95
C ASN A 39 25.96 16.73 34.26
N SER A 40 26.57 16.86 33.08
CA SER A 40 26.60 18.15 32.37
C SER A 40 25.31 18.34 31.58
N GLU A 41 24.78 19.56 31.58
CA GLU A 41 23.70 19.97 30.66
C GLU A 41 24.27 20.64 29.39
N ASP A 42 25.58 20.89 29.35
CA ASP A 42 26.26 21.51 28.21
C ASP A 42 26.66 20.47 27.17
N GLU A 43 25.87 20.38 26.09
CA GLU A 43 26.07 19.45 24.96
C GLU A 43 27.49 19.54 24.36
N LYS A 44 28.10 20.72 24.31
CA LYS A 44 29.46 20.86 23.75
C LYS A 44 30.50 20.20 24.65
N LYS A 45 30.31 20.27 25.97
CA LYS A 45 31.18 19.57 26.93
C LYS A 45 31.00 18.06 26.87
N ILE A 46 29.75 17.60 26.73
CA ILE A 46 29.44 16.17 26.55
C ILE A 46 30.11 15.65 25.28
N ALA A 47 29.87 16.31 24.14
CA ALA A 47 30.45 15.93 22.86
C ALA A 47 31.99 15.97 22.88
N SER A 48 32.58 16.98 23.51
CA SER A 48 34.05 17.04 23.68
C SER A 48 34.59 15.88 24.53
N ALA A 49 33.88 15.49 25.59
CA ALA A 49 34.27 14.37 26.45
C ALA A 49 34.16 13.03 25.69
N GLN A 50 33.07 12.83 24.95
CA GLN A 50 32.85 11.64 24.11
C GLN A 50 33.91 11.53 23.00
N ASN A 51 34.18 12.61 22.26
CA ASN A 51 35.24 12.64 21.24
C ASN A 51 36.62 12.30 21.81
N PHE A 52 36.92 12.77 23.02
CA PHE A 52 38.17 12.42 23.68
C PHE A 52 38.24 10.93 24.01
N LEU A 53 37.15 10.36 24.54
CA LEU A 53 37.04 8.93 24.81
C LEU A 53 37.20 8.12 23.52
N ALA A 54 36.51 8.48 22.45
CA ALA A 54 36.61 7.83 21.14
C ALA A 54 38.04 7.74 20.61
N LYS A 55 38.86 8.78 20.84
CA LYS A 55 40.27 8.82 20.42
C LYS A 55 41.21 8.03 21.33
N HIS A 56 40.90 7.93 22.62
CA HIS A 56 41.86 7.46 23.64
C HIS A 56 41.43 6.20 24.40
N TRP A 57 40.27 5.63 24.10
CA TRP A 57 39.71 4.49 24.83
C TRP A 57 40.69 3.33 24.98
N ARG A 58 41.52 3.02 23.97
CA ARG A 58 42.49 1.89 24.02
C ARG A 58 43.47 1.94 25.20
N LYS A 59 43.73 3.12 25.78
CA LYS A 59 44.63 3.29 26.93
C LYS A 59 43.94 3.07 28.28
N ILE A 60 42.61 3.10 28.30
CA ILE A 60 41.79 3.09 29.52
C ILE A 60 41.62 1.65 30.07
N PRO A 61 41.39 0.60 29.25
CA PRO A 61 41.38 -0.78 29.72
C PRO A 61 42.70 -1.21 30.37
N ALA A 62 43.84 -0.73 29.84
CA ALA A 62 45.16 -1.00 30.42
C ALA A 62 45.33 -0.39 31.83
N ALA A 63 44.48 0.56 32.22
CA ALA A 63 44.43 1.12 33.56
C ALA A 63 43.48 0.36 34.51
N GLY A 64 42.81 -0.71 34.05
CA GLY A 64 41.95 -1.56 34.86
C GLY A 64 40.46 -1.15 34.88
N ILE A 65 40.05 -0.22 34.02
CA ILE A 65 38.63 0.10 33.80
C ILE A 65 38.03 -0.91 32.82
N CYS A 66 36.82 -1.36 33.12
CA CYS A 66 36.14 -2.34 32.29
C CYS A 66 35.67 -1.71 30.97
N LEU A 67 35.82 -2.46 29.87
CA LEU A 67 35.31 -2.07 28.56
C LEU A 67 33.81 -1.76 28.55
N ALA A 68 33.02 -2.52 29.30
CA ALA A 68 31.59 -2.28 29.46
C ALA A 68 31.26 -0.93 30.14
N GLU A 69 32.16 -0.40 30.98
CA GLU A 69 32.00 0.94 31.56
C GLU A 69 32.31 2.02 30.53
N ILE A 70 33.38 1.83 29.75
CA ILE A 70 33.79 2.78 28.70
C ILE A 70 32.68 2.92 27.64
N VAL A 71 32.14 1.79 27.17
CA VAL A 71 31.08 1.75 26.14
C VAL A 71 29.81 2.46 26.58
N LYS A 72 29.47 2.46 27.88
CA LYS A 72 28.29 3.17 28.42
C LYS A 72 28.42 4.69 28.37
N VAL A 73 29.65 5.21 28.38
CA VAL A 73 29.93 6.65 28.46
C VAL A 73 30.23 7.24 27.07
N MET A 74 30.79 6.42 26.17
CA MET A 74 31.06 6.83 24.79
C MET A 74 29.78 7.12 24.00
N ASN A 75 29.91 7.94 22.96
CA ASN A 75 28.82 8.11 22.01
C ASN A 75 28.54 6.76 21.31
N PRO A 76 27.28 6.33 21.20
CA PRO A 76 26.93 5.06 20.55
C PRO A 76 27.49 4.92 19.13
N MET A 77 27.53 5.99 18.33
CA MET A 77 28.09 5.97 16.98
C MET A 77 29.60 5.74 16.99
N ASP A 78 30.34 6.39 17.89
CA ASP A 78 31.79 6.14 18.05
C ASP A 78 32.09 4.68 18.43
N VAL A 79 31.18 4.07 19.20
CA VAL A 79 31.28 2.65 19.58
C VAL A 79 31.01 1.75 18.37
N ILE A 80 30.03 2.08 17.54
CA ILE A 80 29.68 1.37 16.30
C ILE A 80 30.84 1.42 15.29
N ASP A 81 31.45 2.59 15.10
CA ASP A 81 32.59 2.75 14.20
C ASP A 81 33.76 1.87 14.60
N GLN A 82 33.98 1.73 15.90
CA GLN A 82 35.09 0.96 16.48
C GLN A 82 34.67 -0.45 16.95
N PHE A 83 33.48 -0.92 16.58
CA PHE A 83 32.85 -2.12 17.15
C PHE A 83 33.72 -3.38 17.03
N GLU A 84 34.33 -3.59 15.86
CA GLU A 84 35.19 -4.76 15.61
C GLU A 84 36.41 -4.81 16.54
N GLU A 85 36.98 -3.65 16.90
CA GLU A 85 38.10 -3.59 17.82
C GLU A 85 37.67 -3.85 19.26
N PHE A 86 36.52 -3.31 19.65
CA PHE A 86 35.93 -3.59 20.94
C PHE A 86 35.62 -5.09 21.10
N ASN A 87 35.01 -5.69 20.09
CA ASN A 87 34.61 -7.11 20.09
C ASN A 87 35.81 -8.08 20.11
N LYS A 88 36.99 -7.66 19.60
CA LYS A 88 38.24 -8.43 19.73
C LYS A 88 38.75 -8.52 21.17
N ILE A 89 38.45 -7.51 21.99
CA ILE A 89 38.92 -7.45 23.38
C ILE A 89 37.86 -8.02 24.33
N ASP A 90 36.58 -7.77 24.04
CA ASP A 90 35.44 -8.26 24.81
C ASP A 90 34.34 -8.80 23.89
N GLN A 91 34.23 -10.13 23.78
CA GLN A 91 33.31 -10.83 22.88
C GLN A 91 31.82 -10.74 23.31
N GLN A 92 31.50 -9.99 24.37
CA GLN A 92 30.14 -9.88 24.90
C GLN A 92 29.35 -8.65 24.38
N LEU A 93 29.93 -7.88 23.45
CA LEU A 93 29.27 -6.72 22.87
C LEU A 93 28.14 -7.11 21.93
N ASP A 94 26.94 -6.64 22.23
CA ASP A 94 25.75 -6.80 21.39
C ASP A 94 25.50 -5.51 20.61
N ILE A 95 25.67 -5.58 19.29
CA ILE A 95 25.44 -4.44 18.38
C ILE A 95 24.01 -3.89 18.51
N ASN A 96 23.01 -4.75 18.71
CA ASN A 96 21.61 -4.35 18.81
C ASN A 96 21.34 -3.56 20.09
N ARG A 97 22.08 -3.86 21.15
CA ARG A 97 22.02 -3.11 22.39
C ARG A 97 22.62 -1.71 22.22
N ILE A 98 23.72 -1.59 21.49
CA ILE A 98 24.41 -0.31 21.25
C ILE A 98 23.61 0.55 20.27
N ALA A 99 23.19 -0.02 19.15
CA ALA A 99 22.32 0.63 18.17
C ALA A 99 21.01 1.11 18.83
N GLY A 100 20.51 0.36 19.81
CA GLY A 100 19.35 0.75 20.59
C GLY A 100 19.54 1.93 21.56
N LEU A 101 20.75 2.47 21.69
CA LEU A 101 21.08 3.66 22.48
C LEU A 101 21.29 4.91 21.61
N ILE A 102 21.21 4.80 20.29
CA ILE A 102 21.33 5.96 19.41
C ILE A 102 20.09 6.84 19.61
N ASP A 103 20.31 8.08 19.98
CA ASP A 103 19.27 9.11 20.06
C ASP A 103 19.29 9.95 18.77
N GLY A 104 18.15 9.98 18.06
CA GLY A 104 17.96 10.79 16.85
C GLY A 104 18.06 10.02 15.54
N GLU A 105 18.00 10.76 14.42
CA GLU A 105 18.15 10.20 13.07
C GLU A 105 19.60 9.76 12.82
N VAL A 106 19.75 8.59 12.21
CA VAL A 106 21.05 8.07 11.76
C VAL A 106 21.20 8.40 10.28
N ASP A 107 22.34 8.97 9.91
CA ASP A 107 22.64 9.23 8.50
C ASP A 107 22.88 7.93 7.72
N TYR A 108 22.99 8.06 6.40
CA TYR A 108 23.15 6.92 5.51
C TYR A 108 24.43 6.11 5.80
N GLU A 109 25.54 6.78 6.13
CA GLU A 109 26.81 6.11 6.44
C GLU A 109 26.69 5.29 7.73
N GLY A 110 26.01 5.83 8.74
CA GLY A 110 25.71 5.12 9.98
C GLY A 110 24.78 3.92 9.78
N LEU A 111 23.73 4.06 8.96
CA LEU A 111 22.82 2.94 8.63
C LEU A 111 23.56 1.81 7.90
N HIS A 112 24.39 2.14 6.91
CA HIS A 112 25.19 1.16 6.19
C HIS A 112 26.17 0.44 7.13
N ARG A 113 26.80 1.18 8.06
CA ARG A 113 27.70 0.61 9.06
C ARG A 113 26.96 -0.36 9.98
N LEU A 114 25.80 0.02 10.50
CA LEU A 114 24.95 -0.83 11.33
C LEU A 114 24.54 -2.11 10.62
N HIS A 115 24.12 -2.01 9.36
CA HIS A 115 23.80 -3.16 8.52
C HIS A 115 25.02 -4.08 8.33
N SER A 116 26.21 -3.53 8.05
CA SER A 116 27.45 -4.31 7.89
C SER A 116 27.86 -5.07 9.16
N LEU A 117 27.45 -4.57 10.33
CA LEU A 117 27.66 -5.21 11.63
C LEU A 117 26.51 -6.15 12.02
N ASN A 118 25.58 -6.41 11.11
CA ASN A 118 24.43 -7.29 11.28
C ASN A 118 23.50 -6.83 12.43
N ALA A 119 23.30 -5.52 12.56
CA ALA A 119 22.28 -4.95 13.42
C ALA A 119 20.87 -5.24 12.88
N ASP A 120 19.89 -5.32 13.79
CA ASP A 120 18.47 -5.45 13.49
C ASP A 120 17.92 -4.10 13.03
N MET A 121 18.01 -3.87 11.72
CA MET A 121 17.61 -2.63 11.08
C MET A 121 16.10 -2.38 11.18
N ASP A 122 15.29 -3.44 11.15
CA ASP A 122 13.84 -3.36 11.32
C ASP A 122 13.47 -2.75 12.67
N LYS A 123 14.11 -3.24 13.74
CA LYS A 123 13.88 -2.73 15.09
C LYS A 123 14.36 -1.30 15.26
N LEU A 124 15.42 -0.91 14.55
CA LEU A 124 15.98 0.44 14.62
C LEU A 124 15.06 1.44 13.95
N ILE A 125 14.67 1.18 12.70
CA ILE A 125 13.82 2.10 11.93
C ILE A 125 12.43 2.26 12.55
N ARG A 126 11.85 1.20 13.12
CA ARG A 126 10.54 1.31 13.82
C ARG A 126 10.56 2.23 15.05
N ARG A 127 11.73 2.55 15.60
CA ARG A 127 11.86 3.52 16.71
C ARG A 127 11.93 4.96 16.24
N GLY A 128 12.49 5.18 15.06
CA GLY A 128 12.82 6.51 14.54
C GLY A 128 11.60 7.35 14.13
N GLN A 129 10.37 6.80 14.15
CA GLN A 129 9.17 7.47 13.62
C GLN A 129 9.42 8.05 12.22
N LEU A 130 10.14 7.31 11.38
CA LEU A 130 10.56 7.80 10.08
C LEU A 130 9.34 7.93 9.16
N GLU A 131 9.06 9.16 8.72
CA GLU A 131 8.03 9.43 7.72
C GLU A 131 8.60 9.15 6.32
N ILE A 132 8.15 8.06 5.71
CA ILE A 132 8.50 7.71 4.34
C ILE A 132 7.71 8.62 3.39
N GLN A 133 8.38 9.23 2.42
CA GLN A 133 7.77 10.20 1.49
C GLN A 133 8.14 9.94 0.03
N SER A 134 8.95 8.92 -0.28
CA SER A 134 9.38 8.62 -1.65
C SER A 134 9.79 7.17 -1.83
N LEU A 135 9.75 6.68 -3.08
CA LEU A 135 10.23 5.35 -3.44
C LEU A 135 11.76 5.22 -3.29
N ASP A 136 12.51 6.30 -3.55
CA ASP A 136 13.97 6.33 -3.35
C ASP A 136 14.35 6.05 -1.89
N GLN A 137 13.65 6.69 -0.94
CA GLN A 137 13.84 6.41 0.48
C GLN A 137 13.53 4.95 0.85
N ILE A 138 12.50 4.36 0.23
CA ILE A 138 12.16 2.95 0.46
C ILE A 138 13.32 2.06 0.00
N ASN A 139 13.81 2.29 -1.22
CA ASN A 139 14.91 1.53 -1.80
C ASN A 139 16.20 1.68 -0.98
N ASP A 140 16.54 2.91 -0.56
CA ASP A 140 17.73 3.19 0.25
C ASP A 140 17.69 2.45 1.60
N LEU A 141 16.53 2.43 2.27
CA LEU A 141 16.39 1.71 3.54
C LEU A 141 16.47 0.19 3.36
N MET A 142 15.92 -0.34 2.27
CA MET A 142 16.05 -1.76 1.93
C MET A 142 17.49 -2.17 1.62
N ILE A 143 18.23 -1.35 0.88
CA ILE A 143 19.68 -1.54 0.64
C ILE A 143 20.46 -1.55 1.95
N ASN A 144 20.04 -0.72 2.91
CA ASN A 144 20.58 -0.67 4.27
C ASN A 144 20.03 -1.76 5.20
N GLY A 145 19.42 -2.83 4.67
CA GLY A 145 19.13 -4.04 5.42
C GLY A 145 17.79 -4.05 6.16
N VAL A 146 16.92 -3.06 5.94
CA VAL A 146 15.53 -3.11 6.42
C VAL A 146 14.77 -4.12 5.57
N SER A 147 14.00 -5.00 6.20
CA SER A 147 13.24 -6.01 5.50
C SER A 147 12.11 -5.39 4.67
N VAL A 148 11.83 -6.02 3.53
CA VAL A 148 10.72 -5.62 2.65
C VAL A 148 9.39 -5.57 3.38
N GLN A 149 9.15 -6.49 4.33
CA GLN A 149 7.93 -6.55 5.13
C GLN A 149 7.79 -5.32 6.04
N THR A 150 8.86 -4.96 6.75
CA THR A 150 8.87 -3.75 7.58
C THR A 150 8.69 -2.49 6.74
N MET A 151 9.34 -2.43 5.57
CA MET A 151 9.19 -1.29 4.66
C MET A 151 7.79 -1.18 4.08
N PHE A 152 7.15 -2.27 3.69
CA PHE A 152 5.77 -2.26 3.20
C PHE A 152 4.80 -1.71 4.26
N GLU A 153 5.00 -2.09 5.53
CA GLU A 153 4.17 -1.61 6.65
C GLU A 153 4.39 -0.14 6.97
N LEU A 154 5.65 0.33 6.99
CA LEU A 154 5.96 1.73 7.30
C LEU A 154 5.62 2.67 6.15
N SER A 155 5.64 2.17 4.91
CA SER A 155 5.34 2.97 3.71
C SER A 155 3.84 3.15 3.48
N ARG A 156 2.98 2.63 4.36
CA ARG A 156 1.53 2.65 4.16
C ARG A 156 1.00 4.07 4.00
N ASP A 157 1.40 5.00 4.86
CA ASP A 157 0.91 6.39 4.79
C ASP A 157 1.34 7.08 3.48
N TYR A 158 2.57 6.81 3.02
CA TYR A 158 3.04 7.24 1.71
C TYR A 158 2.20 6.66 0.57
N MET A 159 1.98 5.35 0.55
CA MET A 159 1.13 4.70 -0.46
C MET A 159 -0.31 5.24 -0.43
N PHE A 160 -0.86 5.53 0.75
CA PHE A 160 -2.18 6.19 0.88
C PHE A 160 -2.19 7.60 0.26
N SER A 161 -1.09 8.34 0.36
CA SER A 161 -0.98 9.66 -0.26
C SER A 161 -0.94 9.58 -1.80
N CYS A 162 -0.43 8.48 -2.35
CA CYS A 162 -0.33 8.22 -3.79
C CYS A 162 -1.64 7.79 -4.44
N ILE A 163 -2.74 7.58 -3.71
CA ILE A 163 -4.01 7.11 -4.30
C ILE A 163 -4.57 8.07 -5.35
N ASN A 164 -4.26 9.37 -5.25
CA ASN A 164 -4.64 10.37 -6.26
C ASN A 164 -3.87 10.22 -7.58
N ASN A 165 -2.85 9.37 -7.61
CA ASN A 165 -2.00 9.07 -8.75
C ASN A 165 -1.84 7.54 -8.87
N PRO A 166 -2.83 6.87 -9.50
CA PRO A 166 -2.86 5.41 -9.64
C PRO A 166 -1.57 4.82 -10.22
N ASP A 167 -0.98 5.46 -11.23
CA ASP A 167 0.31 5.06 -11.82
C ASP A 167 1.42 4.94 -10.77
N SER A 168 1.59 5.98 -9.94
CA SER A 168 2.60 5.97 -8.88
C SER A 168 2.30 4.93 -7.80
N LEU A 169 1.02 4.72 -7.48
CA LEU A 169 0.64 3.65 -6.54
C LEU A 169 0.97 2.27 -7.11
N CYS A 170 0.64 2.03 -8.38
CA CYS A 170 0.92 0.79 -9.09
C CYS A 170 2.44 0.52 -9.13
N GLU A 171 3.25 1.52 -9.47
CA GLU A 171 4.72 1.43 -9.49
C GLU A 171 5.28 1.03 -8.11
N ILE A 172 4.81 1.66 -7.03
CA ILE A 172 5.26 1.32 -5.67
C ILE A 172 4.87 -0.12 -5.30
N LEU A 173 3.65 -0.54 -5.63
CA LEU A 173 3.19 -1.91 -5.34
C LEU A 173 3.95 -2.96 -6.18
N HIS A 174 4.26 -2.67 -7.44
CA HIS A 174 5.14 -3.49 -8.28
C HIS A 174 6.54 -3.62 -7.68
N PHE A 175 7.09 -2.51 -7.19
CA PHE A 175 8.37 -2.53 -6.50
C PHE A 175 8.33 -3.50 -5.31
N PHE A 176 7.33 -3.40 -4.44
CA PHE A 176 7.19 -4.31 -3.30
C PHE A 176 6.95 -5.77 -3.72
N HIS A 177 6.14 -6.00 -4.74
CA HIS A 177 5.87 -7.34 -5.28
C HIS A 177 7.17 -8.00 -5.78
N SER A 178 7.99 -7.26 -6.55
CA SER A 178 9.28 -7.73 -7.04
C SER A 178 10.29 -8.09 -5.93
N HIS A 179 10.12 -7.51 -4.74
CA HIS A 179 10.93 -7.77 -3.56
C HIS A 179 10.32 -8.82 -2.61
N GLY A 180 9.20 -9.44 -2.99
CA GLY A 180 8.64 -10.61 -2.30
C GLY A 180 7.43 -10.35 -1.41
N ILE A 181 6.81 -9.16 -1.47
CA ILE A 181 5.46 -8.97 -0.92
C ILE A 181 4.48 -9.75 -1.79
N THR A 182 3.55 -10.49 -1.17
CA THR A 182 2.64 -11.36 -1.91
C THR A 182 1.43 -10.61 -2.48
N GLU A 183 0.85 -11.16 -3.54
CA GLU A 183 -0.43 -10.70 -4.12
C GLU A 183 -1.54 -10.60 -3.05
N GLU A 184 -1.60 -11.53 -2.10
CA GLU A 184 -2.57 -11.51 -0.99
C GLU A 184 -2.38 -10.27 -0.10
N GLN A 185 -1.13 -9.89 0.19
CA GLN A 185 -0.85 -8.70 0.99
C GLN A 185 -1.21 -7.41 0.24
N ILE A 186 -0.94 -7.37 -1.07
CA ILE A 186 -1.28 -6.23 -1.94
C ILE A 186 -2.81 -6.11 -2.06
N SER A 187 -3.51 -7.21 -2.35
CA SER A 187 -4.98 -7.27 -2.40
C SER A 187 -5.61 -6.81 -1.09
N LYS A 188 -5.10 -7.27 0.06
CA LYS A 188 -5.56 -6.82 1.38
C LYS A 188 -5.40 -5.31 1.56
N PHE A 189 -4.25 -4.75 1.16
CA PHE A 189 -4.01 -3.32 1.22
C PHE A 189 -4.97 -2.53 0.31
N MET A 190 -5.19 -2.99 -0.92
CA MET A 190 -6.13 -2.37 -1.86
C MET A 190 -7.57 -2.40 -1.34
N HIS A 191 -8.01 -3.52 -0.77
CA HIS A 191 -9.32 -3.61 -0.13
C HIS A 191 -9.49 -2.66 1.05
N GLU A 192 -8.44 -2.45 1.85
CA GLU A 192 -8.46 -1.47 2.95
C GLU A 192 -8.60 -0.04 2.41
N ILE A 193 -7.92 0.31 1.32
CA ILE A 193 -8.07 1.63 0.66
C ILE A 193 -9.51 1.86 0.22
N ILE A 194 -10.05 0.89 -0.51
CA ILE A 194 -11.36 0.99 -1.14
C ILE A 194 -12.43 1.05 -0.03
N SER A 195 -12.43 0.11 0.91
CA SER A 195 -13.42 0.03 1.98
C SER A 195 -13.45 1.26 2.90
N VAL A 196 -12.27 1.78 3.30
CA VAL A 196 -12.17 2.91 4.24
C VAL A 196 -12.69 4.20 3.60
N LYS A 197 -12.49 4.36 2.29
CA LYS A 197 -12.80 5.62 1.61
C LYS A 197 -14.24 5.67 1.07
N PHE A 198 -14.94 4.54 0.87
CA PHE A 198 -16.38 4.51 0.58
C PHE A 198 -17.26 5.04 1.74
N ILE A 199 -16.70 5.19 2.95
CA ILE A 199 -17.39 5.76 4.11
C ILE A 199 -17.34 7.30 4.11
N ASP A 200 -16.38 7.89 3.40
CA ASP A 200 -16.09 9.33 3.40
C ASP A 200 -16.42 9.93 2.03
N GLU A 201 -17.59 10.55 1.91
CA GLU A 201 -18.09 11.13 0.65
C GLU A 201 -17.09 12.09 -0.03
N SER A 202 -16.24 12.76 0.75
CA SER A 202 -15.22 13.68 0.21
C SER A 202 -14.09 12.99 -0.56
N LYS A 203 -13.92 11.68 -0.36
CA LYS A 203 -12.88 10.86 -1.01
C LYS A 203 -13.41 10.03 -2.18
N LEU A 204 -14.72 10.06 -2.46
CA LEU A 204 -15.31 9.32 -3.57
C LEU A 204 -14.68 9.65 -4.94
N PRO A 205 -14.39 10.92 -5.29
CA PRO A 205 -13.76 11.22 -6.59
C PRO A 205 -12.37 10.61 -6.73
N ILE A 206 -11.63 10.54 -5.62
CA ILE A 206 -10.28 9.96 -5.58
C ILE A 206 -10.34 8.44 -5.82
N ILE A 207 -11.31 7.76 -5.21
CA ILE A 207 -11.53 6.33 -5.43
C ILE A 207 -12.01 6.07 -6.83
N ALA A 208 -12.91 6.90 -7.36
CA ALA A 208 -13.42 6.78 -8.72
C ALA A 208 -12.26 6.77 -9.72
N ASN A 209 -11.33 7.72 -9.61
CA ASN A 209 -10.12 7.74 -10.45
C ASN A 209 -9.26 6.47 -10.33
N LEU A 210 -9.07 5.93 -9.12
CA LEU A 210 -8.32 4.70 -8.93
C LEU A 210 -9.03 3.48 -9.55
N LEU A 211 -10.35 3.38 -9.37
CA LEU A 211 -11.13 2.30 -9.96
C LEU A 211 -11.20 2.45 -11.48
N ASP A 212 -11.33 3.67 -11.99
CA ASP A 212 -11.27 3.98 -13.41
C ASP A 212 -9.94 3.51 -13.99
N ASP A 213 -8.82 3.76 -13.32
CA ASP A 213 -7.51 3.28 -13.76
C ASP A 213 -7.44 1.74 -13.79
N ILE A 214 -7.84 1.07 -12.71
CA ILE A 214 -7.85 -0.40 -12.63
C ILE A 214 -8.77 -1.06 -13.70
N VAL A 215 -9.89 -0.42 -14.04
CA VAL A 215 -10.93 -0.98 -14.91
C VAL A 215 -10.81 -0.52 -16.38
N SER A 216 -10.32 0.68 -16.62
CA SER A 216 -10.19 1.29 -17.96
C SER A 216 -8.90 0.95 -18.66
N ASP A 217 -7.86 0.59 -17.92
CA ASP A 217 -6.57 0.33 -18.52
C ASP A 217 -6.67 -0.89 -19.46
N ASP A 218 -6.14 -0.73 -20.67
CA ASP A 218 -5.70 -1.86 -21.51
C ASP A 218 -4.69 -2.76 -20.72
N GLY A 219 -4.20 -2.26 -19.59
CA GLY A 219 -3.46 -2.87 -18.48
C GLY A 219 -4.12 -4.02 -17.73
N ARG A 220 -4.67 -4.98 -18.49
CA ARG A 220 -4.67 -6.39 -18.07
C ARG A 220 -3.26 -6.91 -17.71
N ASN A 221 -2.19 -6.12 -17.83
CA ASN A 221 -0.83 -6.55 -17.52
C ASN A 221 -0.25 -5.96 -16.22
N ASP A 222 -0.46 -4.69 -15.91
CA ASP A 222 0.30 -4.04 -14.83
C ASP A 222 -0.34 -4.35 -13.47
N TRP A 223 -1.59 -3.92 -13.23
CA TRP A 223 -2.33 -4.30 -12.02
C TRP A 223 -2.46 -5.82 -11.85
N LEU A 224 -2.72 -6.56 -12.94
CA LEU A 224 -2.79 -8.02 -12.89
C LEU A 224 -1.43 -8.64 -12.52
N GLY A 225 -0.31 -8.03 -12.93
CA GLY A 225 1.04 -8.47 -12.62
C GLY A 225 1.43 -8.40 -11.15
N ILE A 226 0.60 -7.76 -10.32
CA ILE A 226 0.68 -7.72 -8.85
C ILE A 226 -0.53 -8.36 -8.15
N GLY A 227 -1.33 -9.12 -8.90
CA GLY A 227 -2.47 -9.88 -8.37
C GLY A 227 -3.74 -9.05 -8.15
N ILE A 228 -3.87 -7.89 -8.78
CA ILE A 228 -5.08 -7.06 -8.75
C ILE A 228 -5.87 -7.32 -10.04
N ASP A 229 -6.89 -8.18 -9.95
CA ASP A 229 -7.78 -8.48 -11.07
C ASP A 229 -8.88 -7.42 -11.18
N CYS A 230 -8.95 -6.75 -12.34
CA CYS A 230 -10.00 -5.77 -12.65
C CYS A 230 -11.42 -6.31 -12.40
N LEU A 231 -11.66 -7.62 -12.57
CA LEU A 231 -12.97 -8.25 -12.36
C LEU A 231 -13.48 -8.10 -10.93
N ASP A 232 -12.59 -8.08 -9.94
CA ASP A 232 -12.94 -7.89 -8.53
C ASP A 232 -13.42 -6.45 -8.24
N TYR A 233 -13.11 -5.51 -9.12
CA TYR A 233 -13.36 -4.08 -8.97
C TYR A 233 -14.48 -3.55 -9.88
N ILE A 234 -15.03 -4.37 -10.77
CA ILE A 234 -16.16 -3.98 -11.63
C ILE A 234 -17.35 -3.51 -10.80
N LYS A 235 -17.76 -4.27 -9.77
CA LYS A 235 -18.92 -3.92 -8.96
C LYS A 235 -18.78 -2.55 -8.26
N PRO A 236 -17.71 -2.27 -7.49
CA PRO A 236 -17.55 -0.94 -6.88
C PRO A 236 -17.40 0.17 -7.92
N TRP A 237 -16.75 -0.10 -9.06
CA TRP A 237 -16.65 0.86 -10.16
C TRP A 237 -18.02 1.23 -10.73
N VAL A 238 -18.87 0.23 -11.01
CA VAL A 238 -20.24 0.46 -11.53
C VAL A 238 -21.06 1.28 -10.54
N VAL A 239 -20.98 0.98 -9.24
CA VAL A 239 -21.74 1.73 -8.21
C VAL A 239 -21.36 3.22 -8.21
N LEU A 240 -20.09 3.56 -8.42
CA LEU A 240 -19.64 4.97 -8.45
C LEU A 240 -19.99 5.67 -9.76
N ASN A 241 -19.91 4.96 -10.88
CA ASN A 241 -19.98 5.57 -12.21
C ASN A 241 -21.34 5.40 -12.89
N CYS A 242 -22.29 4.65 -12.31
CA CYS A 242 -23.53 4.28 -13.00
C CYS A 242 -24.36 5.47 -13.49
N ASP A 243 -24.37 6.59 -12.75
CA ASP A 243 -25.13 7.78 -13.09
C ASP A 243 -24.69 8.45 -14.40
N ASP A 244 -23.41 8.31 -14.75
CA ASP A 244 -22.81 8.88 -15.96
C ASP A 244 -23.21 8.07 -17.21
N TYR A 245 -23.29 6.74 -17.07
CA TYR A 245 -23.61 5.82 -18.17
C TYR A 245 -25.13 5.60 -18.37
N LEU A 246 -25.96 6.02 -17.41
CA LEU A 246 -27.44 5.97 -17.51
C LEU A 246 -28.04 7.30 -18.04
N GLY A 247 -27.21 8.25 -18.52
CA GLY A 247 -27.60 9.61 -18.87
C GLY A 247 -28.20 9.87 -20.26
N PHE A 248 -28.54 11.15 -20.49
CA PHE A 248 -29.02 11.73 -21.76
C PHE A 248 -27.91 12.43 -22.55
N ASP A 249 -26.84 12.86 -21.90
CA ASP A 249 -25.76 13.57 -22.58
C ASP A 249 -25.10 12.60 -23.54
N VAL A 250 -25.06 13.01 -24.80
CA VAL A 250 -24.79 12.19 -25.99
C VAL A 250 -23.35 11.65 -26.02
N ASP A 251 -22.57 11.95 -24.97
CA ASP A 251 -21.13 11.74 -24.92
C ASP A 251 -20.76 10.47 -24.14
N VAL A 252 -21.59 9.99 -23.20
CA VAL A 252 -21.33 8.76 -22.41
C VAL A 252 -22.60 7.91 -22.29
N THR A 253 -22.59 6.75 -22.93
CA THR A 253 -23.66 5.74 -22.87
C THR A 253 -23.05 4.37 -22.56
N LEU A 254 -23.85 3.31 -22.42
CA LEU A 254 -23.31 1.96 -22.22
C LEU A 254 -22.39 1.47 -23.35
N SER A 255 -22.39 2.11 -24.53
CA SER A 255 -21.39 1.80 -25.58
C SER A 255 -20.00 2.32 -25.26
N ASN A 256 -19.89 3.22 -24.29
CA ASN A 256 -18.64 3.85 -23.84
C ASN A 256 -18.06 3.15 -22.60
N LEU A 257 -18.63 2.02 -22.17
CA LEU A 257 -18.10 1.26 -21.03
C LEU A 257 -16.64 0.86 -21.30
N PRO A 258 -15.80 0.83 -20.25
CA PRO A 258 -14.47 0.23 -20.32
C PRO A 258 -14.51 -1.19 -20.88
N GLU A 259 -13.44 -1.63 -21.56
CA GLU A 259 -13.41 -2.98 -22.17
C GLU A 259 -13.61 -4.10 -21.14
N ALA A 260 -13.14 -3.90 -19.90
CA ALA A 260 -13.32 -4.85 -18.81
C ALA A 260 -14.78 -4.97 -18.32
N VAL A 261 -15.64 -3.97 -18.58
CA VAL A 261 -17.02 -3.93 -18.10
C VAL A 261 -17.99 -4.26 -19.23
N SER A 262 -18.52 -5.47 -19.24
CA SER A 262 -19.60 -5.78 -20.17
C SER A 262 -20.89 -5.07 -19.75
N VAL A 263 -21.76 -4.77 -20.72
CA VAL A 263 -23.15 -4.29 -20.46
C VAL A 263 -23.87 -5.22 -19.49
N LYS A 264 -23.56 -6.52 -19.55
CA LYS A 264 -24.15 -7.51 -18.66
C LYS A 264 -23.71 -7.32 -17.21
N ASP A 265 -22.42 -7.13 -16.99
CA ASP A 265 -21.86 -6.92 -15.65
C ASP A 265 -22.32 -5.58 -15.07
N PHE A 266 -22.38 -4.53 -15.90
CA PHE A 266 -22.92 -3.23 -15.51
C PHE A 266 -24.36 -3.33 -15.01
N ILE A 267 -25.24 -3.94 -15.79
CA ILE A 267 -26.65 -4.09 -15.42
C ILE A 267 -26.81 -5.02 -14.20
N HIS A 268 -26.01 -6.09 -14.07
CA HIS A 268 -26.06 -6.97 -12.90
C HIS A 268 -25.62 -6.30 -11.60
N CYS A 269 -24.73 -5.31 -11.69
CA CYS A 269 -24.23 -4.60 -10.52
C CYS A 269 -25.20 -3.51 -10.02
N ILE A 270 -26.22 -3.16 -10.81
CA ILE A 270 -27.20 -2.11 -10.50
C ILE A 270 -28.57 -2.75 -10.32
N ASP A 271 -29.25 -2.41 -9.23
CA ASP A 271 -30.64 -2.82 -9.04
C ASP A 271 -31.52 -2.23 -10.15
N ILE A 272 -32.37 -3.06 -10.75
CA ILE A 272 -33.35 -2.62 -11.73
C ILE A 272 -34.29 -1.54 -11.16
N GLN A 273 -34.54 -1.52 -9.84
CA GLN A 273 -35.25 -0.44 -9.17
C GLN A 273 -34.50 0.90 -9.25
N TYR A 274 -33.17 0.87 -9.13
CA TYR A 274 -32.33 2.06 -9.28
C TYR A 274 -32.36 2.57 -10.72
N ILE A 275 -32.29 1.66 -11.69
CA ILE A 275 -32.44 1.97 -13.10
C ILE A 275 -33.80 2.66 -13.38
N MET A 276 -34.89 2.14 -12.81
CA MET A 276 -36.22 2.79 -12.90
C MET A 276 -36.27 4.16 -12.24
N TYR A 277 -35.70 4.27 -11.03
CA TYR A 277 -35.67 5.53 -10.30
C TYR A 277 -34.94 6.62 -11.11
N GLU A 278 -33.80 6.28 -11.72
CA GLU A 278 -33.07 7.20 -12.58
C GLU A 278 -33.87 7.55 -13.86
N PHE A 279 -34.68 6.63 -14.39
CA PHE A 279 -35.62 6.94 -15.48
C PHE A 279 -36.63 8.01 -15.06
N ASP A 280 -37.32 7.78 -13.95
CA ASP A 280 -38.38 8.66 -13.46
C ASP A 280 -37.81 10.03 -13.06
N ARG A 281 -36.66 10.05 -12.37
CA ARG A 281 -35.94 11.25 -11.97
C ARG A 281 -35.55 12.10 -13.18
N ARG A 282 -35.11 11.47 -14.27
CA ARG A 282 -34.65 12.15 -15.50
C ARG A 282 -35.78 12.37 -16.52
N GLY A 283 -37.01 11.96 -16.23
CA GLY A 283 -38.15 12.07 -17.15
C GLY A 283 -38.02 11.18 -18.39
N MET A 284 -37.21 10.12 -18.30
CA MET A 284 -37.00 9.13 -19.34
C MET A 284 -38.04 8.01 -19.20
N ASN A 285 -38.59 7.52 -20.30
CA ASN A 285 -39.30 6.25 -20.29
C ASN A 285 -38.39 5.11 -20.71
N PHE A 286 -38.75 3.90 -20.31
CA PHE A 286 -38.01 2.67 -20.57
C PHE A 286 -37.58 2.49 -22.05
N HIS A 287 -38.43 2.90 -23.00
CA HIS A 287 -38.15 2.79 -24.42
C HIS A 287 -37.01 3.72 -24.88
N GLN A 288 -36.91 4.92 -24.28
CA GLN A 288 -35.80 5.82 -24.53
C GLN A 288 -34.49 5.25 -23.98
N PHE A 289 -34.50 4.64 -22.80
CA PHE A 289 -33.32 4.00 -22.23
C PHE A 289 -32.75 2.90 -23.14
N ILE A 290 -33.61 1.96 -23.57
CA ILE A 290 -33.19 0.91 -24.50
C ILE A 290 -32.57 1.52 -25.76
N ARG A 291 -33.17 2.58 -26.29
CA ARG A 291 -32.73 3.20 -27.54
C ARG A 291 -31.39 3.91 -27.43
N TYR A 292 -31.12 4.60 -26.33
CA TYR A 292 -29.96 5.48 -26.18
C TYR A 292 -28.79 4.83 -25.45
N ASN A 293 -29.05 3.81 -24.64
CA ASN A 293 -28.02 3.19 -23.82
C ASN A 293 -27.78 1.72 -24.21
N PHE A 294 -28.84 0.90 -24.21
CA PHE A 294 -28.68 -0.55 -24.41
C PHE A 294 -28.43 -0.94 -25.88
N LEU A 295 -29.24 -0.43 -26.81
CA LEU A 295 -29.07 -0.71 -28.23
C LEU A 295 -27.75 -0.16 -28.78
N PRO A 296 -27.31 1.08 -28.48
CA PRO A 296 -26.03 1.57 -29.00
C PRO A 296 -24.83 0.70 -28.60
N ALA A 297 -24.89 0.04 -27.42
CA ALA A 297 -23.84 -0.84 -26.94
C ALA A 297 -23.74 -2.20 -27.68
N ASN A 298 -24.78 -2.63 -28.42
CA ASN A 298 -24.83 -3.94 -29.11
C ASN A 298 -25.72 -3.94 -30.38
N GLY A 299 -25.87 -2.78 -31.03
CA GLY A 299 -27.09 -2.49 -31.77
C GLY A 299 -27.09 -2.80 -33.25
N ASP A 300 -27.20 -4.07 -33.61
CA ASP A 300 -28.23 -4.47 -34.57
C ASP A 300 -29.30 -5.27 -33.80
N ILE A 301 -30.55 -4.82 -33.88
CA ILE A 301 -31.70 -5.50 -33.30
C ILE A 301 -31.83 -6.94 -33.81
N GLU A 302 -31.36 -7.21 -35.02
CA GLU A 302 -31.32 -8.56 -35.60
C GLU A 302 -30.24 -9.44 -34.97
N ASP A 303 -29.11 -8.90 -34.56
CA ASP A 303 -28.05 -9.68 -33.90
C ASP A 303 -28.42 -10.03 -32.47
N LEU A 304 -29.08 -9.11 -31.76
CA LEU A 304 -29.73 -9.41 -30.48
C LEU A 304 -30.79 -10.50 -30.62
N ALA A 305 -31.62 -10.45 -31.66
CA ALA A 305 -32.63 -11.48 -31.93
C ALA A 305 -32.01 -12.83 -32.30
N LYS A 306 -30.90 -12.86 -33.06
CA LYS A 306 -30.12 -14.10 -33.29
C LYS A 306 -29.60 -14.65 -31.97
N SER A 307 -28.98 -13.83 -31.13
CA SER A 307 -28.44 -14.26 -29.84
C SER A 307 -29.53 -14.86 -28.96
N ALA A 308 -30.69 -14.19 -28.87
CA ALA A 308 -31.86 -14.67 -28.13
C ALA A 308 -32.41 -16.02 -28.64
N LEU A 309 -32.38 -16.27 -29.95
CA LEU A 309 -32.84 -17.55 -30.53
C LEU A 309 -31.92 -18.73 -30.20
N HIS A 310 -30.62 -18.48 -30.04
CA HIS A 310 -29.62 -19.53 -29.76
C HIS A 310 -29.38 -19.72 -28.26
N SER A 311 -29.62 -18.68 -27.47
CA SER A 311 -29.40 -18.65 -26.02
C SER A 311 -30.66 -19.09 -25.27
N LYS A 312 -30.53 -19.94 -24.24
CA LYS A 312 -31.63 -20.19 -23.31
C LYS A 312 -31.76 -19.00 -22.36
N LEU A 313 -32.41 -17.93 -22.83
CA LEU A 313 -32.65 -16.71 -22.04
C LEU A 313 -33.29 -17.06 -20.69
N GLN A 314 -32.73 -16.48 -19.63
CA GLN A 314 -33.15 -16.69 -18.25
C GLN A 314 -33.98 -15.48 -17.79
N TYR A 315 -35.17 -15.74 -17.25
CA TYR A 315 -36.14 -14.68 -16.92
C TYR A 315 -35.74 -13.86 -15.68
N ASP A 316 -34.89 -14.41 -14.83
CA ASP A 316 -34.27 -13.83 -13.64
C ASP A 316 -32.96 -13.08 -13.96
N ASN A 317 -32.55 -13.03 -15.24
CA ASN A 317 -31.41 -12.24 -15.69
C ASN A 317 -31.90 -10.91 -16.29
N PRO A 318 -31.62 -9.76 -15.65
CA PRO A 318 -32.07 -8.45 -16.12
C PRO A 318 -31.67 -8.15 -17.57
N VAL A 319 -30.52 -8.62 -18.03
CA VAL A 319 -29.98 -8.37 -19.38
C VAL A 319 -30.76 -9.12 -20.45
N ASP A 320 -31.16 -10.36 -20.15
CA ASP A 320 -32.01 -11.17 -21.02
C ASP A 320 -33.39 -10.53 -21.14
N TRP A 321 -33.89 -9.92 -20.05
CA TRP A 321 -35.13 -9.15 -20.06
C TRP A 321 -35.02 -7.85 -20.87
N PHE A 322 -33.96 -7.05 -20.71
CA PHE A 322 -33.71 -5.86 -21.54
C PHE A 322 -33.59 -6.22 -23.03
N THR A 323 -32.98 -7.36 -23.35
CA THR A 323 -32.88 -7.90 -24.72
C THR A 323 -34.26 -8.19 -25.31
N LEU A 324 -35.13 -8.88 -24.56
CA LEU A 324 -36.50 -9.16 -24.99
C LEU A 324 -37.33 -7.88 -25.13
N ALA A 325 -37.19 -6.95 -24.18
CA ALA A 325 -37.87 -5.67 -24.20
C ALA A 325 -37.44 -4.81 -25.41
N ALA A 326 -36.16 -4.86 -25.79
CA ALA A 326 -35.64 -4.21 -27.00
C ALA A 326 -36.21 -4.83 -28.28
N ILE A 327 -36.19 -6.16 -28.42
CA ILE A 327 -36.74 -6.85 -29.59
C ILE A 327 -38.26 -6.59 -29.72
N SER A 328 -38.98 -6.59 -28.60
CA SER A 328 -40.40 -6.22 -28.57
C SER A 328 -40.61 -4.75 -28.97
N SER A 329 -39.72 -3.87 -28.51
CA SER A 329 -39.81 -2.42 -28.70
C SER A 329 -39.57 -1.95 -30.12
N PHE A 330 -38.58 -2.51 -30.78
CA PHE A 330 -38.08 -2.04 -32.06
C PHE A 330 -38.36 -3.02 -33.21
N GLY A 331 -38.80 -4.25 -32.88
CA GLY A 331 -39.11 -5.30 -33.83
C GLY A 331 -37.86 -5.99 -34.38
N SER A 332 -37.96 -7.29 -34.64
CA SER A 332 -36.96 -8.07 -35.39
C SER A 332 -37.65 -8.84 -36.52
N ARG A 333 -36.94 -9.04 -37.62
CA ARG A 333 -37.36 -9.89 -38.74
C ARG A 333 -37.20 -11.38 -38.46
N LEU A 334 -36.43 -11.74 -37.43
CA LEU A 334 -36.08 -13.12 -37.08
C LEU A 334 -37.00 -13.75 -36.05
N ILE A 335 -37.69 -12.94 -35.25
CA ILE A 335 -38.61 -13.41 -34.20
C ILE A 335 -40.00 -12.84 -34.48
N ASP A 336 -40.98 -13.72 -34.66
CA ASP A 336 -42.35 -13.29 -34.82
C ASP A 336 -42.95 -12.75 -33.51
N ARG A 337 -43.92 -11.83 -33.65
CA ARG A 337 -44.55 -11.13 -32.53
C ARG A 337 -45.29 -12.07 -31.56
N LYS A 338 -45.72 -13.25 -32.02
CA LYS A 338 -46.42 -14.23 -31.19
C LYS A 338 -45.45 -14.93 -30.23
N LYS A 339 -44.27 -15.33 -30.72
CA LYS A 339 -43.18 -15.84 -29.90
C LYS A 339 -42.70 -14.80 -28.88
N LEU A 340 -42.61 -13.53 -29.25
CA LEU A 340 -42.26 -12.43 -28.33
C LEU A 340 -43.25 -12.28 -27.16
N LEU A 341 -44.55 -12.44 -27.40
CA LEU A 341 -45.57 -12.41 -26.34
C LEU A 341 -45.47 -13.61 -25.38
N GLU A 342 -44.97 -14.76 -25.83
CA GLU A 342 -44.69 -15.92 -24.96
C GLU A 342 -43.49 -15.68 -24.02
N PHE A 343 -42.56 -14.80 -24.42
CA PHE A 343 -41.45 -14.30 -23.61
C PHE A 343 -41.84 -13.16 -22.66
N GLY A 344 -42.96 -12.48 -22.88
CA GLY A 344 -43.49 -11.42 -22.02
C GLY A 344 -44.62 -11.87 -21.08
N ASP A 345 -44.78 -13.18 -20.86
CA ASP A 345 -45.87 -13.69 -20.02
C ASP A 345 -45.62 -13.39 -18.53
N ILE A 346 -46.37 -12.41 -18.02
CA ILE A 346 -46.29 -11.88 -16.66
C ILE A 346 -46.51 -12.98 -15.60
N SER A 347 -47.19 -14.08 -15.94
CA SER A 347 -47.43 -15.20 -15.03
C SER A 347 -46.16 -16.00 -14.66
N LYS A 348 -45.06 -15.77 -15.38
CA LYS A 348 -43.75 -16.41 -15.13
C LYS A 348 -42.85 -15.63 -14.17
N TYR A 349 -43.27 -14.44 -13.72
CA TYR A 349 -42.51 -13.59 -12.80
C TYR A 349 -43.12 -13.67 -11.40
N ASN A 350 -42.30 -14.02 -10.41
CA ASN A 350 -42.70 -14.33 -9.03
C ASN A 350 -42.01 -13.44 -7.97
N SER A 351 -41.33 -12.39 -8.41
CA SER A 351 -40.49 -11.45 -7.64
C SER A 351 -40.80 -9.99 -8.00
N GLU A 352 -39.99 -9.02 -7.53
CA GLU A 352 -40.12 -7.58 -7.86
C GLU A 352 -40.05 -7.28 -9.38
N GLU A 353 -39.42 -8.16 -10.14
CA GLU A 353 -39.35 -8.15 -11.62
C GLU A 353 -40.74 -8.24 -12.28
N TYR A 354 -41.75 -8.74 -11.56
CA TYR A 354 -43.16 -8.76 -11.99
C TYR A 354 -43.72 -7.35 -12.23
N TYR A 355 -43.47 -6.39 -11.33
CA TYR A 355 -44.03 -5.05 -11.43
C TYR A 355 -43.40 -4.25 -12.57
N LEU A 356 -42.14 -4.56 -12.86
CA LEU A 356 -41.37 -4.05 -13.98
C LEU A 356 -41.83 -4.59 -15.32
N ALA A 357 -41.92 -5.91 -15.46
CA ALA A 357 -42.46 -6.57 -16.65
C ALA A 357 -43.89 -6.09 -16.92
N LYS A 358 -44.71 -5.96 -15.88
CA LYS A 358 -46.08 -5.44 -15.96
C LYS A 358 -46.12 -3.98 -16.38
N SER A 359 -45.37 -3.07 -15.74
CA SER A 359 -45.30 -1.65 -16.11
C SER A 359 -44.80 -1.46 -17.54
N PHE A 360 -43.79 -2.24 -17.95
CA PHE A 360 -43.30 -2.26 -19.33
C PHE A 360 -44.39 -2.70 -20.31
N ILE A 361 -45.05 -3.84 -20.08
CA ILE A 361 -46.12 -4.35 -20.96
C ILE A 361 -47.32 -3.40 -21.01
N GLU A 362 -47.70 -2.80 -19.88
CA GLU A 362 -48.79 -1.83 -19.78
C GLU A 362 -48.46 -0.54 -20.57
N GLN A 363 -47.25 0.02 -20.40
CA GLN A 363 -46.80 1.18 -21.18
C GLN A 363 -46.65 0.86 -22.69
N PHE A 364 -46.21 -0.36 -23.01
CA PHE A 364 -46.02 -0.82 -24.38
C PHE A 364 -47.35 -1.08 -25.11
N SER A 365 -48.35 -1.55 -24.36
CA SER A 365 -49.72 -1.76 -24.87
C SER A 365 -50.48 -0.44 -24.98
N ALA A 366 -50.30 0.49 -24.05
CA ALA A 366 -50.96 1.79 -24.05
C ALA A 366 -50.54 2.70 -25.23
N LYS A 367 -49.30 2.58 -25.73
CA LYS A 367 -48.85 3.29 -26.95
C LYS A 367 -49.47 2.77 -28.26
N GLN A 368 -50.26 1.69 -28.23
CA GLN A 368 -50.91 1.12 -29.42
C GLN A 368 -52.38 1.52 -29.58
N GLU A 369 -52.95 2.24 -28.60
CA GLU A 369 -54.32 2.79 -28.69
C GLU A 369 -54.36 4.27 -29.09
N GLY A 370 -53.22 4.85 -29.50
CA GLY A 370 -53.08 6.24 -29.98
C GLY A 370 -52.92 6.35 -31.48
#